data_AF-A0A4R8II39-F1
#
_entry.id   AF-A0A4R8II39-F1
#
_cell.length_a   1.000
_cell.length_b   1.000
_cell.length_c   1.000
_cell.angle_alpha   90.00
_cell.angle_beta   90.00
_cell.angle_gamma   90.00
#
_symmetry.space_group_name_H-M   'P 1'
#
loop_
_entity.id
_entity.type
_entity.pdbx_description
1 polymer ?
#
loop_
_entity_poly.entity_id
_entity_poly.type
_entity_poly.pdbx_seq_one_letter_code
_entity_poly.pdbx_strand_id
1 'polypeptide(L)'
;MKAKFNKSIIFKSAWKMVKEYAMDLSSALSKAWKYAKENAEYIFLNVVRETEKAVAIEVYTANGVTSTSEKVYGRKNLLWFPKSMLVNGCAPVWMYNQKLRGF
;
A
#
# COMPACT_ATOMS: atom_id res chain seq x y z
N MET A 1 10.65 4.08 10.14
CA MET A 1 11.05 3.05 9.13
C MET A 1 10.06 3.03 7.98
N LYS A 2 10.52 3.19 6.72
CA LYS A 2 9.66 3.07 5.52
C LYS A 2 9.18 1.61 5.42
N ALA A 3 7.88 1.33 5.57
CA ALA A 3 7.30 0.05 5.15
C ALA A 3 7.30 -0.01 3.61
N LYS A 4 8.50 -0.12 3.03
CA LYS A 4 8.71 -0.38 1.62
C LYS A 4 7.96 -1.68 1.30
N PHE A 5 7.24 -1.74 0.18
CA PHE A 5 7.22 -3.01 -0.57
C PHE A 5 8.64 -3.51 -0.56
N ASN A 6 8.89 -4.68 0.01
CA ASN A 6 10.23 -5.17 0.04
C ASN A 6 10.55 -5.53 -1.41
N LYS A 7 11.09 -4.57 -2.17
CA LYS A 7 11.44 -4.73 -3.58
C LYS A 7 12.38 -5.92 -3.73
N SER A 8 13.17 -6.22 -2.68
CA SER A 8 13.95 -7.44 -2.59
C SER A 8 13.09 -8.71 -2.55
N ILE A 9 11.94 -8.74 -1.86
CA ILE A 9 11.01 -9.88 -1.90
C ILE A 9 10.39 -10.03 -3.29
N ILE A 10 9.88 -8.95 -3.89
CA ILE A 10 9.30 -9.02 -5.25
C ILE A 10 10.35 -9.47 -6.26
N PHE A 11 11.57 -8.94 -6.16
CA PHE A 11 12.69 -9.34 -7.01
C PHE A 11 13.13 -10.78 -6.74
N LYS A 12 13.18 -11.24 -5.48
CA LYS A 12 13.48 -12.65 -5.14
C LYS A 12 12.42 -13.59 -5.70
N SER A 13 11.14 -13.24 -5.62
CA SER A 13 10.04 -14.01 -6.21
C SER A 13 10.15 -14.05 -7.74
N ALA A 14 10.41 -12.91 -8.38
CA ALA A 14 10.62 -12.85 -9.82
C ALA A 14 11.86 -13.66 -10.25
N TRP A 15 12.97 -13.56 -9.51
CA TRP A 15 14.20 -14.29 -9.77
C TRP A 15 14.04 -15.81 -9.60
N LYS A 16 13.25 -16.24 -8.61
CA LYS A 16 12.84 -17.64 -8.47
C LYS A 16 12.08 -18.11 -9.70
N MET A 17 11.13 -17.30 -10.20
CA MET A 17 10.37 -17.63 -11.41
C MET A 17 11.25 -17.75 -12.66
N VAL A 18 12.23 -16.86 -12.83
CA VAL A 18 13.21 -16.91 -13.93
C VAL A 18 14.00 -18.22 -13.88
N LYS A 19 14.47 -18.64 -12.70
CA LYS A 19 15.27 -19.85 -12.51
C LYS A 19 14.47 -21.15 -12.69
N GLU A 20 13.25 -21.20 -12.19
CA GLU A 20 12.46 -22.43 -12.13
C GLU A 20 11.59 -22.65 -13.38
N TYR A 21 11.19 -21.58 -14.08
CA TYR A 21 10.19 -21.66 -15.16
C TYR A 21 10.64 -21.06 -16.49
N ALA A 22 11.94 -20.83 -16.69
CA ALA A 22 12.52 -20.26 -17.92
C ALA A 22 11.79 -19.00 -18.43
N MET A 23 11.39 -18.12 -17.51
CA MET A 23 10.62 -16.91 -17.80
C MET A 23 11.55 -15.70 -17.90
N ASP A 24 11.23 -14.73 -18.78
CA ASP A 24 11.97 -13.47 -18.82
C ASP A 24 11.71 -12.62 -17.56
N LEU A 25 12.69 -11.79 -17.20
CA LEU A 25 12.65 -10.99 -15.96
C LEU A 25 11.48 -9.99 -15.94
N SER A 26 11.10 -9.43 -17.09
CA SER A 26 10.03 -8.42 -17.17
C SER A 26 8.66 -9.05 -16.90
N SER A 27 8.39 -10.20 -17.52
CA SER A 27 7.20 -11.01 -17.28
C SER A 27 7.14 -11.53 -15.84
N ALA A 28 8.28 -11.99 -15.30
CA ALA A 28 8.37 -12.46 -13.93
C ALA A 28 8.10 -11.35 -12.90
N LEU A 29 8.63 -10.14 -13.14
CA LEU A 29 8.34 -8.97 -12.30
C LEU A 29 6.87 -8.58 -12.37
N SER A 30 6.29 -8.54 -13.56
CA SER A 30 4.86 -8.25 -13.76
C SER A 30 3.97 -9.24 -13.00
N LYS A 31 4.27 -10.54 -13.07
CA LYS A 31 3.55 -11.59 -12.33
C LYS A 31 3.75 -11.50 -10.84
N ALA A 32 4.98 -11.30 -10.37
CA ALA A 32 5.27 -11.15 -8.94
C ALA A 32 4.54 -9.94 -8.34
N TRP A 33 4.47 -8.83 -9.09
CA TRP A 33 3.70 -7.65 -8.71
C TRP A 33 2.19 -7.91 -8.67
N LYS A 34 1.66 -8.58 -9.70
CA LYS A 34 0.24 -8.95 -9.76
C LYS A 34 -0.14 -9.86 -8.58
N TYR A 35 0.66 -10.89 -8.33
CA TYR A 35 0.47 -11.81 -7.20
C TYR A 35 0.51 -11.08 -5.85
N ALA A 36 1.47 -10.17 -5.65
CA ALA A 36 1.56 -9.37 -4.43
C ALA A 36 0.34 -8.45 -4.25
N LYS A 37 -0.27 -7.98 -5.34
CA LYS A 37 -1.48 -7.17 -5.31
C LYS A 37 -2.72 -8.02 -5.01
N GLU A 38 -2.83 -9.21 -5.59
CA GLU A 38 -3.96 -10.13 -5.38
C GLU A 38 -4.00 -10.74 -3.97
N ASN A 39 -2.83 -10.98 -3.37
CA ASN A 39 -2.71 -11.59 -2.03
C ASN A 39 -2.55 -10.55 -0.91
N ALA A 40 -2.68 -9.26 -1.21
CA ALA A 40 -2.68 -8.23 -0.18
C ALA A 40 -4.03 -8.23 0.55
N GLU A 41 -4.01 -8.01 1.86
CA GLU A 41 -5.21 -7.64 2.59
C GLU A 41 -5.62 -6.21 2.22
N TYR A 42 -6.92 -6.01 2.02
CA TYR A 42 -7.51 -4.73 1.62
C TYR A 42 -8.43 -4.19 2.71
N ILE A 43 -8.42 -2.87 2.88
CA ILE A 43 -9.34 -2.16 3.76
C ILE A 43 -10.20 -1.20 2.93
N PHE A 44 -11.49 -1.16 3.24
CA PHE A 44 -12.41 -0.19 2.64
C PHE A 44 -12.18 1.18 3.28
N LEU A 45 -12.13 2.21 2.44
CA LEU A 45 -11.71 3.54 2.86
C LEU A 45 -12.74 4.58 2.41
N ASN A 46 -13.07 5.50 3.32
CA ASN A 46 -13.99 6.58 3.01
C ASN A 46 -13.27 7.66 2.18
N VAL A 47 -13.67 7.81 0.92
CA VAL A 47 -13.09 8.77 -0.02
C VAL A 47 -13.69 10.16 0.22
N VAL A 48 -12.84 11.14 0.52
CA VAL A 48 -13.26 12.53 0.79
C VAL A 48 -13.01 13.43 -0.41
N ARG A 49 -11.91 13.21 -1.12
CA ARG A 49 -11.55 13.99 -2.32
C ARG A 49 -10.86 13.10 -3.35
N GLU A 50 -10.99 13.46 -4.61
CA GLU A 50 -10.37 12.76 -5.71
C GLU A 50 -9.72 13.75 -6.68
N THR A 51 -8.57 13.35 -7.21
CA THR A 51 -7.86 14.03 -8.30
C THR A 51 -7.78 13.07 -9.48
N GLU A 52 -7.22 13.50 -10.60
CA GLU A 52 -7.02 12.62 -11.76
C GLU A 52 -6.22 11.35 -11.39
N LYS A 53 -5.18 11.48 -10.56
CA LYS A 53 -4.21 10.40 -10.27
C LYS A 53 -4.30 9.80 -8.87
N ALA A 54 -4.95 10.47 -7.93
CA ALA A 54 -4.95 10.08 -6.51
C ALA A 54 -6.29 10.37 -5.81
N VAL A 55 -6.51 9.65 -4.72
CA VAL A 55 -7.71 9.72 -3.87
C VAL A 55 -7.29 10.07 -2.45
N ALA A 56 -7.94 11.04 -1.81
CA ALA A 56 -7.76 11.39 -0.42
C ALA A 56 -8.80 10.69 0.45
N ILE A 57 -8.31 10.08 1.52
CA ILE A 57 -9.09 9.25 2.43
C ILE A 57 -9.06 9.88 3.81
N GLU A 58 -10.23 9.96 4.46
CA GLU A 58 -10.31 10.39 5.85
C GLU A 58 -9.81 9.27 6.76
N VAL A 59 -8.90 9.60 7.66
CA VAL A 59 -8.45 8.67 8.69
C VAL A 59 -8.60 9.31 10.05
N TYR A 60 -9.30 8.60 10.93
CA TYR A 60 -9.44 8.94 12.34
C TYR A 60 -8.28 8.30 13.09
N THR A 61 -7.33 9.11 13.55
CA THR A 61 -6.29 8.67 14.50
C THR A 61 -6.94 8.55 15.88
N ALA A 62 -7.56 7.39 16.13
CA ALA A 62 -8.04 6.98 17.45
C ALA A 62 -7.06 5.98 18.09
N ASN A 63 -7.07 5.94 19.42
CA ASN A 63 -6.15 5.20 20.29
C ASN A 63 -5.70 3.84 19.75
N GLY A 64 -4.39 3.65 19.62
CA GLY A 64 -3.76 2.41 19.17
C GLY A 64 -2.89 2.58 17.92
N VAL A 65 -3.06 3.67 17.16
CA VAL A 65 -2.15 4.02 16.07
C VAL A 65 -1.08 4.97 16.60
N THR A 66 0.13 4.44 16.67
CA THR A 66 1.39 5.01 17.20
C THR A 66 1.68 6.45 16.73
N SER A 67 1.03 7.44 17.31
CA SER A 67 1.52 8.82 17.34
C SER A 67 1.76 9.18 18.79
N THR A 68 3.02 9.24 19.20
CA THR A 68 3.43 9.82 20.48
C THR A 68 3.30 11.36 20.49
N SER A 69 2.88 11.95 19.37
CA SER A 69 2.63 13.38 19.24
C SER A 69 1.18 13.71 19.63
N GLU A 70 1.01 14.42 20.74
CA GLU A 70 -0.27 14.97 21.20
C GLU A 70 -0.95 15.89 20.17
N LYS A 71 -0.19 16.44 19.20
CA LYS A 71 -0.71 17.33 18.15
C LYS A 71 -1.57 16.64 17.09
N VAL A 72 -1.50 15.31 16.96
CA VAL A 72 -2.14 14.53 15.89
C VAL A 72 -3.31 13.67 16.42
N TYR A 73 -3.46 13.62 17.74
CA TYR A 73 -4.49 12.84 18.42
C TYR A 73 -5.88 13.45 18.21
N GLY A 74 -6.86 12.63 17.81
CA GLY A 74 -8.26 13.05 17.64
C GLY A 74 -8.53 13.97 16.43
N ARG A 75 -7.55 14.19 15.55
CA ARG A 75 -7.72 15.00 14.33
C ARG A 75 -8.07 14.13 13.14
N LYS A 76 -8.97 14.64 12.29
CA LYS A 76 -9.22 14.09 10.94
C LYS A 76 -8.00 14.34 10.09
N ASN A 77 -7.29 13.27 9.73
CA ASN A 77 -6.16 13.34 8.82
C ASN A 77 -6.58 12.88 7.42
N LEU A 78 -5.98 13.48 6.39
CA LEU A 78 -6.18 13.07 5.01
C LEU A 78 -4.97 12.31 4.50
N LEU A 79 -5.19 11.07 4.08
CA LEU A 79 -4.17 10.25 3.43
C LEU A 79 -4.45 10.14 1.94
N TRP A 80 -3.47 10.53 1.13
CA TRP A 80 -3.54 10.42 -0.33
C TRP A 80 -3.04 9.08 -0.83
N PHE A 81 -3.82 8.37 -1.65
CA PHE A 81 -3.46 7.11 -2.28
C PHE A 81 -3.49 7.23 -3.81
N PRO A 82 -2.51 6.67 -4.55
CA PRO A 82 -2.57 6.59 -6.00
C PRO A 82 -3.72 5.67 -6.45
N LYS A 83 -4.48 6.06 -7.47
CA LYS A 83 -5.58 5.22 -8.01
C LYS A 83 -5.10 3.86 -8.50
N SER A 84 -3.89 3.78 -9.06
CA SER A 84 -3.28 2.52 -9.54
C SER A 84 -3.10 1.46 -8.43
N MET A 85 -3.03 1.90 -7.18
CA MET A 85 -2.89 1.03 -6.00
C MET A 85 -4.23 0.65 -5.39
N LEU A 86 -5.31 1.35 -5.73
CA LEU A 86 -6.65 1.03 -5.27
C LEU A 86 -7.25 -0.09 -6.11
N VAL A 87 -8.06 -0.93 -5.48
CA VAL A 87 -8.86 -1.97 -6.13
C VAL A 87 -10.27 -1.85 -5.59
N ASN A 88 -11.24 -1.53 -6.46
CA ASN A 88 -12.66 -1.37 -6.09
C ASN A 88 -12.88 -0.42 -4.90
N GLY A 89 -12.12 0.68 -4.83
CA GLY A 89 -12.21 1.65 -3.72
C GLY A 89 -11.48 1.24 -2.44
N CYS A 90 -10.86 0.06 -2.41
CA CYS A 90 -10.08 -0.42 -1.27
C CYS A 90 -8.58 -0.15 -1.47
N ALA A 91 -7.86 0.13 -0.38
CA ALA A 91 -6.40 0.22 -0.40
C ALA A 91 -5.76 -0.98 0.31
N PRO A 92 -4.54 -1.37 -0.07
CA PRO A 92 -3.80 -2.40 0.66
C PRO A 92 -3.47 -1.97 2.10
N VAL A 93 -3.73 -2.85 3.07
CA VAL A 93 -3.53 -2.61 4.51
C VAL A 93 -2.10 -2.19 4.84
N TRP A 94 -1.10 -2.79 4.19
CA TRP A 94 0.30 -2.43 4.41
C TRP A 94 0.60 -0.97 4.01
N MET A 95 -0.03 -0.46 2.94
CA MET A 95 0.17 0.91 2.44
C MET A 95 -0.50 1.91 3.36
N TYR A 96 -1.68 1.55 3.84
CA TYR A 96 -2.42 2.29 4.85
C TYR A 96 -1.60 2.41 6.15
N ASN A 97 -1.11 1.28 6.67
CA ASN A 97 -0.25 1.24 7.86
C ASN A 97 1.06 2.03 7.66
N GLN A 98 1.65 1.96 6.46
CA GLN A 98 2.85 2.75 6.15
C GLN A 98 2.59 4.25 6.22
N LYS A 99 1.50 4.71 5.61
CA LYS A 99 1.13 6.13 5.56
C LYS A 99 0.72 6.66 6.93
N LEU A 100 0.04 5.83 7.73
CA LEU A 100 -0.27 6.14 9.12
C LEU A 100 0.97 6.32 10.00
N ARG A 101 1.99 5.46 9.83
CA ARG A 101 3.29 5.61 10.52
C ARG A 101 4.12 6.81 10.05
N GLY A 102 3.70 7.48 8.99
CA GLY A 102 4.38 8.64 8.43
C GLY A 102 3.94 9.97 9.03
N PHE A 103 2.90 9.97 9.88
CA PHE A 103 2.54 11.08 10.75
C PHE A 103 3.44 11.13 11.98
#